data_AF-A0A0F9QLM3-F1
#
_entry.id   AF-A0A0F9QLM3-F1
#
_cell.length_a   1.000
_cell.length_b   1.000
_cell.length_c   1.000
_cell.angle_alpha   90.00
_cell.angle_beta   90.00
_cell.angle_gamma   90.00
#
_symmetry.space_group_name_H-M   'P 1'
#
loop_
_entity.id
_entity.type
_entity.pdbx_description
1 polymer ?
#
loop_
_entity_poly.entity_id
_entity_poly.type
_entity_poly.pdbx_seq_one_letter_code
_entity_poly.pdbx_strand_id
1 'polypeptide(L)'
;MSYVVKYDILPSRTINNTLEPDQGRIKKLEDLEKFFTKLEISILGEGVRNPIVINAMSKDDITPRYGGSRLMIAQKHNLDIPCIIADFDNIFPDSKILSDIQTIYKCFKDRPKKIFLKPHGINMSGCQHVHLKEDEMSWTYTTRYVVIPSKFILNECKPEIRAQNYIDTLNKNNGFYDKLEESILREGIRNPILVWAGYYPPAKITRLPSEMQEDPNKILVCYDSGGSRLSVAQKHNMDIPCIIADFVDRFSEEKILETEQDIFSCYRDWPATVEFNSHGVQITNLPQTHMKNK
;
A
#
# COMPACT_ATOMS: atom_id res chain seq x y z
N MET A 1 -11.27 22.94 -13.43
CA MET A 1 -12.52 22.30 -13.89
C MET A 1 -13.13 21.58 -12.72
N SER A 2 -14.44 21.76 -12.49
CA SER A 2 -15.22 20.99 -11.53
C SER A 2 -16.00 19.91 -12.28
N TYR A 3 -16.20 18.75 -11.68
CA TYR A 3 -17.01 17.66 -12.25
C TYR A 3 -18.13 17.28 -11.28
N VAL A 4 -19.16 16.63 -11.80
CA VAL A 4 -20.23 16.03 -11.00
C VAL A 4 -20.02 14.52 -10.96
N VAL A 5 -20.14 13.93 -9.76
CA VAL A 5 -20.09 12.48 -9.62
C VAL A 5 -21.46 11.90 -9.96
N LYS A 6 -21.51 10.95 -10.89
CA LYS A 6 -22.75 10.29 -11.29
C LYS A 6 -22.61 8.77 -11.28
N TYR A 7 -23.74 8.07 -11.32
CA TYR A 7 -23.86 6.64 -11.50
C TYR A 7 -24.77 6.33 -12.67
N ASP A 8 -24.34 5.40 -13.52
CA ASP A 8 -25.17 4.85 -14.59
C ASP A 8 -24.72 3.45 -15.00
N ILE A 9 -25.53 2.77 -15.80
CA ILE A 9 -25.17 1.55 -16.52
C ILE A 9 -25.01 1.94 -17.99
N LEU A 10 -23.78 1.90 -18.48
CA LEU A 10 -23.45 2.39 -19.82
C LEU A 10 -23.13 1.23 -20.77
N PRO A 11 -23.44 1.35 -22.07
CA PRO A 11 -22.88 0.46 -23.08
C PRO A 11 -21.35 0.51 -23.03
N SER A 12 -20.70 -0.65 -22.84
CA SER A 12 -19.23 -0.70 -22.67
C SER A 12 -18.44 -0.14 -23.87
N ARG A 13 -19.07 -0.10 -25.06
CA ARG A 13 -18.50 0.49 -26.28
C ARG A 13 -18.42 2.02 -26.27
N THR A 14 -19.17 2.69 -25.39
CA THR A 14 -19.12 4.16 -25.24
C THR A 14 -17.85 4.62 -24.52
N ILE A 15 -17.12 3.71 -23.87
CA ILE A 15 -15.96 4.01 -23.05
C ILE A 15 -14.70 3.62 -23.80
N ASN A 16 -13.81 4.58 -24.05
CA ASN A 16 -12.51 4.36 -24.66
C ASN A 16 -11.65 3.56 -23.68
N ASN A 17 -11.38 2.31 -24.02
CA ASN A 17 -10.53 1.48 -23.20
C ASN A 17 -9.07 1.89 -23.42
N THR A 18 -8.55 2.70 -22.50
CA THR A 18 -7.15 3.15 -22.52
C THR A 18 -6.16 2.08 -22.10
N LEU A 19 -6.64 0.88 -21.75
CA LEU A 19 -5.78 -0.32 -21.65
C LEU A 19 -5.50 -0.86 -23.06
N GLU A 20 -4.98 -0.02 -23.94
CA GLU A 20 -4.18 -0.55 -25.05
C GLU A 20 -2.90 -1.16 -24.43
N PRO A 21 -2.51 -2.34 -24.90
CA PRO A 21 -2.15 -3.41 -23.99
C PRO A 21 -0.65 -3.47 -23.77
N ASP A 22 -0.24 -3.33 -22.52
CA ASP A 22 0.93 -4.10 -22.08
C ASP A 22 0.52 -5.59 -22.11
N GLN A 23 0.58 -6.18 -23.30
CA GLN A 23 0.31 -7.60 -23.55
C GLN A 23 1.21 -8.48 -22.67
N GLY A 24 2.41 -8.00 -22.31
CA GLY A 24 3.31 -8.67 -21.39
C GLY A 24 2.70 -8.78 -19.99
N ARG A 25 2.16 -7.68 -19.45
CA ARG A 25 1.44 -7.69 -18.18
C ARG A 25 0.19 -8.54 -18.21
N ILE A 26 -0.63 -8.45 -19.26
CA ILE A 26 -1.85 -9.26 -19.42
C ILE A 26 -1.49 -10.74 -19.42
N LYS A 27 -0.54 -11.12 -20.28
CA LYS A 27 -0.05 -12.51 -20.39
C LYS A 27 0.52 -12.99 -19.06
N LYS A 28 1.30 -12.18 -18.36
CA LYS A 28 1.85 -12.53 -17.04
C LYS A 28 0.76 -12.82 -16.02
N LEU A 29 -0.25 -11.96 -15.90
CA LEU A 29 -1.38 -12.16 -14.99
C LEU A 29 -2.21 -13.39 -15.36
N GLU A 30 -2.37 -13.67 -16.66
CA GLU A 30 -3.09 -14.85 -17.13
C GLU A 30 -2.30 -16.15 -16.93
N ASP A 31 -0.98 -16.12 -17.14
CA ASP A 31 -0.10 -17.27 -16.98
C ASP A 31 0.06 -17.65 -15.50
N LEU A 32 0.20 -16.66 -14.61
CA LEU A 32 0.41 -16.87 -13.17
C LEU A 32 -0.91 -17.15 -12.42
N GLU A 33 -1.96 -16.38 -12.69
CA GLU A 33 -3.10 -16.27 -11.78
C GLU A 33 -4.41 -16.74 -12.44
N LYS A 34 -4.38 -16.97 -13.76
CA LYS A 34 -5.58 -17.12 -14.61
C LYS A 34 -6.55 -15.96 -14.43
N PHE A 35 -6.01 -14.76 -14.20
CA PHE A 35 -6.76 -13.59 -13.76
C PHE A 35 -7.94 -13.25 -14.69
N PHE A 36 -7.67 -13.13 -16.00
CA PHE A 36 -8.70 -12.70 -16.95
C PHE A 36 -9.68 -13.83 -17.22
N THR A 37 -9.23 -15.08 -17.27
CA THR A 37 -10.13 -16.25 -17.37
C THR A 37 -11.08 -16.31 -16.18
N LYS A 38 -10.59 -16.19 -14.94
CA LYS A 38 -11.43 -16.20 -13.73
C LYS A 38 -12.40 -15.01 -13.71
N LEU A 39 -11.92 -13.81 -14.08
CA LEU A 39 -12.74 -12.61 -14.14
C LEU A 39 -13.85 -12.74 -15.20
N GLU A 40 -13.54 -13.30 -16.37
CA GLU A 40 -14.48 -13.55 -17.44
C GLU A 40 -15.58 -14.52 -17.02
N ILE A 41 -15.21 -15.67 -16.42
CA ILE A 41 -16.16 -16.63 -15.87
C ILE A 41 -17.07 -15.96 -14.81
N SER A 42 -16.49 -15.16 -13.91
CA SER A 42 -17.25 -14.45 -12.88
C SER A 42 -18.25 -13.45 -13.48
N ILE A 43 -17.84 -12.65 -14.46
CA ILE A 43 -18.72 -11.65 -15.08
C ILE A 43 -19.84 -12.32 -15.89
N LEU A 44 -19.53 -13.38 -16.62
CA LEU A 44 -20.53 -14.10 -17.41
C LEU A 44 -21.51 -14.90 -16.53
N GLY A 45 -21.07 -15.39 -15.38
CA GLY A 45 -21.90 -16.15 -14.45
C GLY A 45 -22.72 -15.31 -13.47
N GLU A 46 -22.13 -14.26 -12.90
CA GLU A 46 -22.71 -13.47 -11.80
C GLU A 46 -22.99 -12.00 -12.18
N GLY A 47 -22.60 -11.58 -13.38
CA GLY A 47 -22.62 -10.17 -13.78
C GLY A 47 -21.49 -9.34 -13.17
N VAL A 48 -21.45 -8.06 -13.54
CA VAL A 48 -20.47 -7.11 -13.00
C VAL A 48 -20.87 -6.68 -11.59
N ARG A 49 -20.21 -7.26 -10.57
CA ARG A 49 -20.52 -7.02 -9.14
C ARG A 49 -20.29 -5.57 -8.69
N ASN A 50 -19.28 -4.91 -9.23
CA ASN A 50 -18.85 -3.59 -8.80
C ASN A 50 -18.73 -2.66 -10.00
N PRO A 51 -19.07 -1.37 -9.88
CA PRO A 51 -18.88 -0.43 -10.97
C PRO A 51 -17.40 -0.20 -11.29
N ILE A 52 -17.14 0.20 -12.54
CA ILE A 52 -15.86 0.80 -12.93
C ILE A 52 -15.89 2.30 -12.64
N VAL A 53 -14.72 2.95 -12.57
CA VAL A 53 -14.64 4.41 -12.45
C VAL A 53 -14.16 4.97 -13.77
N ILE A 54 -14.86 5.96 -14.30
CA ILE A 54 -14.51 6.63 -15.55
C ILE A 54 -14.41 8.13 -15.35
N ASN A 55 -13.56 8.77 -16.16
CA ASN A 55 -13.58 10.20 -16.39
C ASN A 55 -14.27 10.45 -17.73
N ALA A 56 -15.26 11.33 -17.73
CA ALA A 56 -15.94 11.78 -18.95
C ALA A 56 -15.58 13.27 -19.15
N MET A 57 -14.53 13.48 -19.94
CA MET A 57 -13.96 14.81 -20.21
C MET A 57 -14.68 15.48 -21.39
N SER A 58 -15.05 14.71 -22.40
CA SER A 58 -15.90 15.12 -23.53
C SER A 58 -16.64 13.90 -24.08
N LYS A 59 -17.53 14.08 -25.07
CA LYS A 59 -18.20 12.96 -25.76
C LYS A 59 -17.23 11.98 -26.42
N ASP A 60 -16.05 12.47 -26.82
CA ASP A 60 -15.02 11.68 -27.48
C ASP A 60 -13.90 11.23 -26.52
N ASP A 61 -13.92 11.68 -25.27
CA ASP A 61 -12.92 11.36 -24.24
C ASP A 61 -13.60 10.86 -22.95
N ILE A 62 -13.94 9.56 -22.98
CA ILE A 62 -14.52 8.83 -21.86
C ILE A 62 -13.60 7.65 -21.53
N THR A 63 -12.83 7.75 -20.45
CA THR A 63 -11.72 6.82 -20.20
C THR A 63 -11.79 6.19 -18.79
N PRO A 64 -11.39 4.92 -18.63
CA PRO A 64 -11.39 4.25 -17.34
C PRO A 64 -10.25 4.75 -16.44
N ARG A 65 -10.58 5.09 -15.20
CA ARG A 65 -9.62 5.34 -14.11
C ARG A 65 -9.44 4.13 -13.20
N TYR A 66 -10.46 3.28 -13.13
CA TYR A 66 -10.45 2.08 -12.30
C TYR A 66 -11.31 0.98 -12.92
N GLY A 67 -10.86 -0.26 -12.83
CA GLY A 67 -11.63 -1.42 -13.30
C GLY A 67 -11.55 -1.69 -14.80
N GLY A 68 -10.52 -1.20 -15.50
CA GLY A 68 -10.38 -1.42 -16.94
C GLY A 68 -10.38 -2.90 -17.37
N SER A 69 -9.93 -3.84 -16.53
CA SER A 69 -10.06 -5.28 -16.83
C SER A 69 -11.51 -5.73 -16.96
N ARG A 70 -12.43 -5.19 -16.14
CA ARG A 70 -13.87 -5.46 -16.24
C ARG A 70 -14.46 -4.84 -17.51
N LEU A 71 -14.01 -3.63 -17.86
CA LEU A 71 -14.38 -2.98 -19.12
C LEU A 71 -13.95 -3.83 -20.32
N MET A 72 -12.74 -4.36 -20.32
CA MET A 72 -12.22 -5.21 -21.40
C MET A 72 -13.10 -6.45 -21.61
N ILE A 73 -13.47 -7.15 -20.53
CA ILE A 73 -14.37 -8.31 -20.63
C ILE A 73 -15.77 -7.87 -21.08
N ALA A 74 -16.31 -6.77 -20.56
CA ALA A 74 -17.61 -6.27 -20.98
C ALA A 74 -17.63 -5.92 -22.47
N GLN A 75 -16.58 -5.29 -22.99
CA GLN A 75 -16.43 -4.97 -24.42
C GLN A 75 -16.32 -6.24 -25.28
N LYS A 76 -15.54 -7.23 -24.83
CA LYS A 76 -15.40 -8.54 -25.49
C LYS A 76 -16.75 -9.22 -25.71
N HIS A 77 -17.66 -9.08 -24.74
CA HIS A 77 -18.99 -9.73 -24.75
C HIS A 77 -20.15 -8.79 -25.06
N ASN A 78 -19.87 -7.54 -25.46
CA ASN A 78 -20.89 -6.52 -25.73
C ASN A 78 -21.92 -6.34 -24.59
N LEU A 79 -21.42 -6.31 -23.36
CA LEU A 79 -22.21 -6.11 -22.15
C LEU A 79 -22.27 -4.63 -21.78
N ASP A 80 -23.37 -4.22 -21.15
CA ASP A 80 -23.43 -2.96 -20.42
C ASP A 80 -22.65 -3.08 -19.12
N ILE A 81 -22.11 -1.96 -18.62
CA ILE A 81 -21.25 -1.94 -17.45
C ILE A 81 -21.66 -0.83 -16.47
N PRO A 82 -21.82 -1.13 -15.16
CA PRO A 82 -22.08 -0.11 -14.17
C PRO A 82 -20.85 0.80 -13.99
N CYS A 83 -21.09 2.10 -13.90
CA CYS A 83 -20.07 3.13 -13.87
C CYS A 83 -20.29 4.13 -12.73
N ILE A 84 -19.21 4.49 -12.06
CA ILE A 84 -19.07 5.74 -11.32
C ILE A 84 -18.38 6.74 -12.25
N ILE A 85 -19.06 7.83 -12.54
CA ILE A 85 -18.69 8.78 -13.59
C ILE A 85 -18.22 10.08 -12.95
N ALA A 86 -16.99 10.48 -13.21
CA ALA A 86 -16.56 11.87 -13.02
C ALA A 86 -16.91 12.65 -14.31
N ASP A 87 -18.07 13.31 -14.32
CA ASP A 87 -18.61 13.99 -15.51
C ASP A 87 -18.25 15.48 -15.49
N PHE A 88 -17.28 15.86 -16.33
CA PHE A 88 -16.74 17.22 -16.38
C PHE A 88 -17.60 18.15 -17.26
N ASP A 89 -18.17 17.60 -18.34
CA ASP A 89 -18.85 18.35 -19.40
C ASP A 89 -20.36 18.05 -19.46
N ASN A 90 -20.92 17.46 -18.40
CA ASN A 90 -22.33 17.04 -18.33
C ASN A 90 -22.75 16.16 -19.51
N ILE A 91 -21.88 15.23 -19.91
CA ILE A 91 -22.05 14.33 -21.05
C ILE A 91 -23.23 13.39 -20.81
N PHE A 92 -23.49 13.03 -19.55
CA PHE A 92 -24.58 12.15 -19.15
C PHE A 92 -25.60 12.89 -18.30
N PRO A 93 -26.45 13.76 -18.89
CA PRO A 93 -27.35 14.64 -18.14
C PRO A 93 -28.39 13.89 -17.29
N ASP A 94 -28.78 12.68 -17.74
CA ASP A 94 -29.83 11.89 -17.11
C ASP A 94 -29.32 10.88 -16.06
N SER A 95 -27.99 10.75 -15.90
CA SER A 95 -27.42 9.82 -14.92
C SER A 95 -27.63 10.30 -13.48
N LYS A 96 -27.72 9.33 -12.56
CA LYS A 96 -27.98 9.59 -11.15
C LYS A 96 -26.82 10.33 -10.49
N ILE A 97 -27.05 11.53 -9.97
CA ILE A 97 -26.04 12.28 -9.20
C ILE A 97 -25.76 11.59 -7.86
N LEU A 98 -24.48 11.48 -7.50
CA LEU A 98 -23.99 11.00 -6.21
C LEU A 98 -23.45 12.19 -5.40
N SER A 99 -24.17 12.59 -4.36
CA SER A 99 -23.90 13.82 -3.59
C SER A 99 -22.69 13.72 -2.66
N ASP A 100 -22.32 12.51 -2.26
CA ASP A 100 -21.32 12.27 -1.21
C ASP A 100 -20.67 10.88 -1.32
N ILE A 101 -19.56 10.71 -0.61
CA ILE A 101 -18.80 9.46 -0.61
C ILE A 101 -19.63 8.26 -0.12
N GLN A 102 -20.57 8.45 0.81
CA GLN A 102 -21.41 7.35 1.31
C GLN A 102 -22.38 6.85 0.24
N THR A 103 -22.90 7.74 -0.59
CA THR A 103 -23.70 7.35 -1.76
C THR A 103 -22.88 6.61 -2.80
N ILE A 104 -21.61 6.98 -3.00
CA ILE A 104 -20.68 6.25 -3.87
C ILE A 104 -20.44 4.83 -3.33
N TYR A 105 -20.16 4.67 -2.03
CA TYR A 105 -19.95 3.35 -1.42
C TYR A 105 -21.15 2.41 -1.59
N LYS A 106 -22.38 2.94 -1.60
CA LYS A 106 -23.60 2.13 -1.80
C LYS A 106 -23.73 1.55 -3.22
N CYS A 107 -22.98 2.06 -4.18
CA CYS A 107 -22.94 1.50 -5.54
C CYS A 107 -22.04 0.26 -5.66
N PHE A 108 -21.24 -0.06 -4.65
CA PHE A 108 -20.35 -1.22 -4.66
C PHE A 108 -20.94 -2.38 -3.86
N LYS A 109 -20.98 -3.58 -4.46
CA LYS A 109 -21.27 -4.83 -3.74
C LYS A 109 -20.12 -5.17 -2.81
N ASP A 110 -18.90 -5.03 -3.30
CA ASP A 110 -17.66 -5.22 -2.55
C ASP A 110 -16.97 -3.87 -2.39
N ARG A 111 -17.14 -3.27 -1.21
CA ARG A 111 -16.74 -1.88 -0.98
C ARG A 111 -15.23 -1.68 -1.16
N PRO A 112 -14.80 -0.61 -1.84
CA PRO A 112 -13.40 -0.21 -1.85
C PRO A 112 -12.93 0.15 -0.45
N LYS A 113 -11.62 0.11 -0.23
CA LYS A 113 -11.04 0.59 1.02
C LYS A 113 -11.14 2.10 1.11
N LYS A 114 -10.71 2.81 0.06
CA LYS A 114 -10.68 4.27 0.05
C LYS A 114 -11.19 4.80 -1.29
N ILE A 115 -11.96 5.88 -1.22
CA ILE A 115 -12.41 6.68 -2.36
C ILE A 115 -11.91 8.11 -2.12
N PHE A 116 -11.21 8.66 -3.11
CA PHE A 116 -10.68 10.01 -3.08
C PHE A 116 -11.30 10.83 -4.21
N LEU A 117 -11.99 11.91 -3.86
CA LEU A 117 -12.43 12.92 -4.81
C LEU A 117 -11.28 13.92 -5.00
N LYS A 118 -10.66 13.92 -6.18
CA LYS A 118 -9.55 14.83 -6.52
C LYS A 118 -10.00 15.81 -7.60
N PRO A 119 -9.35 16.98 -7.75
CA PRO A 119 -9.70 17.94 -8.81
C PRO A 119 -9.72 17.36 -10.25
N HIS A 120 -8.98 16.28 -10.48
CA HIS A 120 -8.86 15.61 -11.79
C HIS A 120 -9.68 14.31 -11.89
N GLY A 121 -10.66 14.13 -11.01
CA GLY A 121 -11.58 12.99 -11.03
C GLY A 121 -11.47 12.11 -9.78
N ILE A 122 -12.02 10.91 -9.90
CA ILE A 122 -12.18 9.99 -8.77
C ILE A 122 -11.03 8.98 -8.79
N ASN A 123 -10.34 8.84 -7.65
CA ASN A 123 -9.37 7.76 -7.45
C ASN A 123 -9.89 6.79 -6.39
N MET A 124 -9.57 5.52 -6.57
CA MET A 124 -10.03 4.45 -5.70
C MET A 124 -8.92 3.45 -5.45
N SER A 125 -8.93 2.85 -4.25
CA SER A 125 -8.06 1.72 -3.91
C SER A 125 -8.84 0.62 -3.19
N GLY A 126 -8.35 -0.62 -3.33
CA GLY A 126 -8.81 -1.76 -2.53
C GLY A 126 -9.99 -2.57 -3.07
N CYS A 127 -10.46 -2.38 -4.31
CA CYS A 127 -11.32 -3.38 -4.98
C CYS A 127 -10.53 -4.31 -5.91
N GLN A 128 -9.19 -4.26 -5.89
CA GLN A 128 -8.36 -5.07 -6.77
C GLN A 128 -8.42 -6.49 -6.20
N HIS A 129 -8.98 -7.42 -6.98
CA HIS A 129 -8.98 -8.88 -6.74
C HIS A 129 -10.19 -9.50 -6.01
N VAL A 130 -11.26 -8.75 -5.69
CA VAL A 130 -12.45 -9.39 -5.05
C VAL A 130 -13.17 -10.39 -5.97
N HIS A 131 -12.95 -10.31 -7.28
CA HIS A 131 -13.46 -11.29 -8.27
C HIS A 131 -12.62 -12.57 -8.37
N LEU A 132 -11.41 -12.57 -7.79
CA LEU A 132 -10.60 -13.76 -7.67
C LEU A 132 -10.91 -14.35 -6.30
N LYS A 133 -11.65 -15.46 -6.25
CA LYS A 133 -11.85 -16.17 -4.99
C LYS A 133 -10.48 -16.51 -4.36
N GLU A 134 -10.32 -16.07 -3.12
CA GLU A 134 -9.47 -16.52 -2.00
C GLU A 134 -7.96 -16.78 -2.16
N ASP A 135 -7.37 -16.95 -3.34
CA ASP A 135 -5.98 -17.47 -3.40
C ASP A 135 -4.87 -16.43 -3.57
N GLU A 136 -5.16 -15.14 -3.65
CA GLU A 136 -4.13 -14.11 -3.73
C GLU A 136 -4.38 -13.01 -2.71
N MET A 137 -3.81 -13.23 -1.53
CA MET A 137 -3.71 -12.28 -0.45
C MET A 137 -3.17 -10.95 -0.99
N SER A 138 -4.07 -10.03 -1.35
CA SER A 138 -3.74 -8.61 -1.27
C SER A 138 -3.47 -8.37 0.20
N TRP A 139 -2.22 -8.49 0.63
CA TRP A 139 -1.85 -8.39 2.03
C TRP A 139 -2.34 -7.05 2.54
N THR A 140 -3.40 -7.08 3.34
CA THR A 140 -3.98 -5.90 3.94
C THR A 140 -3.33 -5.74 5.30
N TYR A 141 -2.73 -4.59 5.56
CA TYR A 141 -2.20 -4.27 6.88
C TYR A 141 -2.92 -3.07 7.48
N THR A 142 -2.89 -3.01 8.80
CA THR A 142 -3.20 -1.82 9.58
C THR A 142 -1.88 -1.18 10.01
N THR A 143 -1.71 0.11 9.78
CA THR A 143 -0.51 0.81 10.27
C THR A 143 -0.71 1.22 11.72
N ARG A 144 0.26 0.88 12.58
CA ARG A 144 0.18 1.12 14.02
C ARG A 144 1.46 1.73 14.56
N TYR A 145 1.36 2.54 15.61
CA TYR A 145 2.52 2.97 16.38
C TYR A 145 2.65 2.11 17.64
N VAL A 146 3.81 1.49 17.85
CA VAL A 146 4.05 0.60 19.00
C VAL A 146 5.48 0.79 19.51
N VAL A 147 5.69 0.72 20.81
CA VAL A 147 7.02 0.63 21.43
C VAL A 147 7.24 -0.80 21.89
N ILE A 148 8.24 -1.48 21.33
CA ILE A 148 8.48 -2.91 21.61
C ILE A 148 9.95 -3.18 21.96
N PRO A 149 10.25 -4.22 22.75
CA PRO A 149 11.62 -4.63 23.01
C PRO A 149 12.35 -5.01 21.72
N SER A 150 13.48 -4.34 21.45
CA SER A 150 14.21 -4.46 20.18
C SER A 150 14.71 -5.87 19.87
N LYS A 151 14.88 -6.70 20.91
CA LYS A 151 15.27 -8.11 20.78
C LYS A 151 14.28 -8.98 20.02
N PHE A 152 13.01 -8.55 19.90
CA PHE A 152 11.99 -9.30 19.17
C PHE A 152 11.92 -8.97 17.68
N ILE A 153 12.67 -7.96 17.22
CA ILE A 153 12.63 -7.50 15.84
C ILE A 153 13.86 -8.04 15.10
N LEU A 154 13.63 -8.77 14.02
CA LEU A 154 14.70 -9.15 13.10
C LEU A 154 15.14 -7.93 12.29
N ASN A 155 16.46 -7.73 12.23
CA ASN A 155 17.06 -6.68 11.41
C ASN A 155 17.44 -7.26 10.06
N GLU A 156 16.58 -7.14 9.03
CA GLU A 156 16.85 -7.70 7.70
C GLU A 156 18.12 -7.12 7.07
N CYS A 157 18.55 -5.93 7.50
CA CYS A 157 19.81 -5.32 7.08
C CYS A 157 21.06 -6.06 7.60
N LYS A 158 20.93 -7.15 8.38
CA LYS A 158 22.05 -7.92 8.95
C LYS A 158 22.18 -9.36 8.40
N PRO A 159 22.98 -9.61 7.35
CA PRO A 159 23.73 -10.86 7.24
C PRO A 159 25.02 -10.68 8.06
N GLU A 160 25.13 -11.37 9.20
CA GLU A 160 26.07 -11.10 10.31
C GLU A 160 27.51 -10.70 9.90
N ILE A 161 28.11 -11.37 8.92
CA ILE A 161 29.48 -11.05 8.44
C ILE A 161 29.54 -9.79 7.58
N ARG A 162 28.54 -9.56 6.72
CA ARG A 162 28.46 -8.35 5.88
C ARG A 162 28.04 -7.12 6.70
N ALA A 163 27.25 -7.34 7.75
CA ALA A 163 26.80 -6.29 8.65
C ALA A 163 27.96 -5.66 9.43
N GLN A 164 28.86 -6.49 9.99
CA GLN A 164 29.99 -5.95 10.76
C GLN A 164 30.96 -5.18 9.87
N ASN A 165 31.33 -5.71 8.69
CA ASN A 165 32.18 -5.00 7.74
C ASN A 165 31.56 -3.67 7.29
N TYR A 166 30.22 -3.63 7.13
CA TYR A 166 29.50 -2.40 6.79
C TYR A 166 29.55 -1.36 7.93
N ILE A 167 29.32 -1.80 9.17
CA ILE A 167 29.45 -0.97 10.37
C ILE A 167 30.86 -0.40 10.46
N ASP A 168 31.88 -1.26 10.37
CA ASP A 168 33.29 -0.88 10.48
C ASP A 168 33.69 0.12 9.39
N THR A 169 33.22 -0.10 8.16
CA THR A 169 33.48 0.80 7.02
C THR A 169 32.85 2.18 7.24
N LEU A 170 31.59 2.23 7.66
CA LEU A 170 30.92 3.51 7.94
C LEU A 170 31.57 4.23 9.12
N ASN A 171 31.88 3.52 10.20
CA ASN A 171 32.58 4.09 11.34
C ASN A 171 33.96 4.63 10.96
N LYS A 172 34.74 3.88 10.17
CA LYS A 172 36.04 4.34 9.67
C LYS A 172 35.91 5.62 8.83
N ASN A 173 34.88 5.73 8.01
CA ASN A 173 34.71 6.86 7.10
C ASN A 173 34.23 8.14 7.79
N ASN A 174 33.31 8.04 8.75
CA ASN A 174 32.69 9.22 9.35
C ASN A 174 32.19 9.05 10.80
N GLY A 175 32.49 7.91 11.44
CA GLY A 175 32.05 7.59 12.80
C GLY A 175 30.54 7.39 12.95
N PHE A 176 29.83 7.01 11.87
CA PHE A 176 28.36 7.00 11.84
C PHE A 176 27.71 6.24 13.00
N TYR A 177 28.07 4.97 13.21
CA TYR A 177 27.47 4.15 14.27
C TYR A 177 27.90 4.61 15.65
N ASP A 178 29.14 5.06 15.83
CA ASP A 178 29.62 5.58 17.12
C ASP A 178 28.85 6.84 17.52
N LYS A 179 28.68 7.79 16.60
CA LYS A 179 27.90 9.02 16.81
C LYS A 179 26.42 8.71 17.01
N LEU A 180 25.87 7.76 16.25
CA LEU A 180 24.49 7.32 16.41
C LEU A 180 24.26 6.68 17.78
N GLU A 181 25.18 5.82 18.22
CA GLU A 181 25.14 5.15 19.51
C GLU A 181 25.24 6.17 20.66
N GLU A 182 26.21 7.09 20.62
CA GLU A 182 26.31 8.18 21.59
C GLU A 182 25.03 9.02 21.64
N SER A 183 24.47 9.37 20.48
CA SER A 183 23.23 10.14 20.39
C SER A 183 22.03 9.39 20.98
N ILE A 184 21.90 8.09 20.73
CA ILE A 184 20.80 7.28 21.26
C ILE A 184 20.93 7.11 22.77
N LEU A 185 22.14 6.86 23.28
CA LEU A 185 22.38 6.72 24.72
C LEU A 185 22.15 8.04 25.47
N ARG A 186 22.43 9.19 24.84
CA ARG A 186 22.25 10.52 25.43
C ARG A 186 20.81 11.03 25.35
N GLU A 187 20.15 10.89 24.19
CA GLU A 187 18.89 11.57 23.89
C GLU A 187 17.70 10.61 23.67
N GLY A 188 17.95 9.30 23.71
CA GLY A 188 16.97 8.28 23.33
C GLY A 188 16.80 8.16 21.81
N ILE A 189 15.93 7.24 21.40
CA ILE A 189 15.61 7.01 19.99
C ILE A 189 14.64 8.11 19.52
N ARG A 190 15.15 9.04 18.71
CA ARG A 190 14.40 10.23 18.26
C ARG A 190 13.24 9.94 17.33
N ASN A 191 13.37 8.90 16.49
CA ASN A 191 12.44 8.62 15.40
C ASN A 191 12.14 7.11 15.37
N PRO A 192 10.91 6.71 15.03
CA PRO A 192 10.56 5.30 14.93
C PRO A 192 11.23 4.60 13.75
N ILE A 193 11.33 3.28 13.83
CA ILE A 193 11.73 2.40 12.73
C ILE A 193 10.49 1.82 12.03
N LEU A 194 10.66 1.33 10.80
CA LEU A 194 9.59 0.71 10.03
C LEU A 194 9.65 -0.81 10.16
N VAL A 195 8.54 -1.44 10.54
CA VAL A 195 8.48 -2.88 10.86
C VAL A 195 7.30 -3.56 10.15
N TRP A 196 7.53 -4.76 9.63
CA TRP A 196 6.46 -5.68 9.23
C TRP A 196 6.11 -6.59 10.38
N ALA A 197 4.81 -6.74 10.68
CA ALA A 197 4.30 -7.81 11.53
C ALA A 197 3.44 -8.75 10.70
N GLY A 198 3.77 -10.04 10.69
CA GLY A 198 2.97 -11.04 9.96
C GLY A 198 3.30 -11.23 8.48
N TYR A 199 4.21 -10.45 7.92
CA TYR A 199 4.57 -10.51 6.51
C TYR A 199 6.07 -10.57 6.29
N TYR A 200 6.48 -11.42 5.35
CA TYR A 200 7.81 -11.40 4.78
C TYR A 200 7.77 -11.96 3.34
N PRO A 201 8.54 -11.40 2.39
CA PRO A 201 8.48 -11.87 1.00
C PRO A 201 8.77 -13.38 0.91
N PRO A 202 7.93 -14.18 0.20
CA PRO A 202 8.10 -15.63 0.12
C PRO A 202 9.51 -16.08 -0.29
N ALA A 203 10.10 -15.38 -1.27
CA ALA A 203 11.45 -15.64 -1.75
C ALA A 203 12.56 -15.40 -0.71
N LYS A 204 12.23 -14.77 0.42
CA LYS A 204 13.16 -14.46 1.51
C LYS A 204 12.87 -15.22 2.80
N ILE A 205 11.74 -15.94 2.93
CA ILE A 205 11.34 -16.63 4.18
C ILE A 205 12.46 -17.47 4.78
N THR A 206 13.24 -18.16 3.97
CA THR A 206 14.39 -18.98 4.40
C THR A 206 15.49 -18.21 5.14
N ARG A 207 15.45 -16.87 5.13
CA ARG A 207 16.37 -15.98 5.87
C ARG A 207 15.87 -15.63 7.27
N LEU A 208 14.61 -15.91 7.59
CA LEU A 208 14.07 -15.70 8.93
C LEU A 208 14.62 -16.76 9.90
N PRO A 209 14.66 -16.50 11.21
CA PRO A 209 14.78 -17.55 12.22
C PRO A 209 13.69 -18.62 12.04
N SER A 210 14.01 -19.89 12.33
CA SER A 210 13.09 -21.03 12.15
C SER A 210 11.72 -20.79 12.78
N GLU A 211 11.71 -20.23 13.99
CA GLU A 211 10.49 -19.94 14.72
C GLU A 211 9.59 -18.90 14.03
N MET A 212 10.16 -17.99 13.25
CA MET A 212 9.43 -17.00 12.45
C MET A 212 9.02 -17.55 11.07
N GLN A 213 9.73 -18.57 10.56
CA GLN A 213 9.34 -19.26 9.31
C GLN A 213 8.07 -20.09 9.51
N GLU A 214 7.93 -20.70 10.68
CA GLU A 214 6.83 -21.62 11.00
C GLU A 214 5.53 -20.91 11.40
N ASP A 215 5.61 -19.69 11.94
CA ASP A 215 4.45 -18.94 12.44
C ASP A 215 4.52 -17.47 12.03
N PRO A 216 3.68 -17.04 11.06
CA PRO A 216 3.61 -15.65 10.65
C PRO A 216 3.40 -14.66 11.79
N ASN A 217 2.68 -15.04 12.86
CA ASN A 217 2.43 -14.14 13.99
C ASN A 217 3.71 -13.75 14.75
N LYS A 218 4.77 -14.54 14.62
CA LYS A 218 6.07 -14.26 15.25
C LYS A 218 6.93 -13.33 14.42
N ILE A 219 6.61 -13.13 13.15
CA ILE A 219 7.39 -12.28 12.24
C ILE A 219 7.31 -10.82 12.72
N LEU A 220 8.47 -10.25 13.06
CA LEU A 220 8.68 -8.81 13.25
C LEU A 220 9.99 -8.45 12.56
N VAL A 221 9.92 -7.72 11.45
CA VAL A 221 11.10 -7.45 10.61
C VAL A 221 11.24 -5.97 10.30
N CYS A 222 12.40 -5.39 10.58
CA CYS A 222 12.76 -4.07 10.10
C CYS A 222 13.17 -4.15 8.62
N TYR A 223 12.34 -3.63 7.73
CA TYR A 223 12.41 -3.89 6.27
C TYR A 223 12.99 -2.75 5.43
N ASP A 224 13.02 -1.52 5.95
CA ASP A 224 13.39 -0.34 5.17
C ASP A 224 14.19 0.66 6.01
N SER A 225 13.49 1.55 6.73
CA SER A 225 14.11 2.62 7.49
C SER A 225 14.35 2.25 8.96
N GLY A 226 15.59 2.43 9.41
CA GLY A 226 15.94 2.37 10.83
C GLY A 226 16.75 1.17 11.28
N GLY A 227 17.23 0.31 10.37
CA GLY A 227 18.08 -0.84 10.72
C GLY A 227 19.32 -0.48 11.56
N SER A 228 19.93 0.69 11.34
CA SER A 228 21.04 1.17 12.18
C SER A 228 20.63 1.48 13.62
N ARG A 229 19.50 2.17 13.81
CA ARG A 229 18.90 2.45 15.13
C ARG A 229 18.51 1.16 15.84
N LEU A 230 17.90 0.22 15.11
CA LEU A 230 17.58 -1.10 15.65
C LEU A 230 18.84 -1.84 16.13
N SER A 231 19.93 -1.78 15.37
CA SER A 231 21.19 -2.41 15.76
C SER A 231 21.73 -1.87 17.09
N VAL A 232 21.70 -0.55 17.28
CA VAL A 232 22.12 0.07 18.55
C VAL A 232 21.16 -0.32 19.69
N ALA A 233 19.84 -0.26 19.45
CA ALA A 233 18.85 -0.63 20.46
C ALA A 233 19.01 -2.09 20.93
N GLN A 234 19.29 -3.00 20.00
CA GLN A 234 19.55 -4.42 20.31
C GLN A 234 20.84 -4.60 21.13
N LYS A 235 21.92 -3.88 20.79
CA LYS A 235 23.20 -3.91 21.53
C LYS A 235 23.00 -3.55 23.01
N HIS A 236 22.09 -2.63 23.29
CA HIS A 236 21.81 -2.12 24.63
C HIS A 236 20.52 -2.65 25.25
N ASN A 237 19.87 -3.66 24.65
CA ASN A 237 18.62 -4.25 25.10
C ASN A 237 17.52 -3.20 25.40
N MET A 238 17.40 -2.20 24.52
CA MET A 238 16.43 -1.11 24.65
C MET A 238 15.09 -1.48 23.99
N ASP A 239 14.02 -0.85 24.46
CA ASP A 239 12.78 -0.76 23.70
C ASP A 239 12.92 0.28 22.57
N ILE A 240 12.20 0.06 21.47
CA ILE A 240 12.30 0.89 20.28
C ILE A 240 10.92 1.29 19.77
N PRO A 241 10.68 2.59 19.47
CA PRO A 241 9.46 3.02 18.81
C PRO A 241 9.42 2.52 17.37
N CYS A 242 8.27 2.01 16.96
CA CYS A 242 8.03 1.39 15.67
C CYS A 242 6.76 1.96 15.03
N ILE A 243 6.81 2.12 13.72
CA ILE A 243 5.62 2.16 12.87
C ILE A 243 5.52 0.78 12.22
N ILE A 244 4.48 0.05 12.59
CA ILE A 244 4.25 -1.33 12.19
C ILE A 244 3.22 -1.37 11.08
N ALA A 245 3.54 -2.02 9.97
CA ALA A 245 2.53 -2.53 9.05
C ALA A 245 2.11 -3.92 9.57
N ASP A 246 0.96 -3.96 10.22
CA ASP A 246 0.44 -5.14 10.92
C ASP A 246 -0.52 -5.93 10.02
N PHE A 247 -0.02 -7.02 9.45
CA PHE A 247 -0.73 -7.88 8.51
C PHE A 247 -1.54 -9.00 9.19
N VAL A 248 -1.31 -9.23 10.49
CA VAL A 248 -1.90 -10.33 11.27
C VAL A 248 -2.73 -9.81 12.45
N ASP A 249 -2.93 -8.50 12.53
CA ASP A 249 -3.64 -7.81 13.62
C ASP A 249 -3.10 -8.16 15.02
N ARG A 250 -1.78 -8.35 15.12
CA ARG A 250 -1.10 -8.71 16.38
C ARG A 250 -1.19 -7.60 17.42
N PHE A 251 -1.35 -6.35 16.99
CA PHE A 251 -1.35 -5.18 17.84
C PHE A 251 -2.72 -4.46 17.83
N SER A 252 -3.82 -5.22 17.90
CA SER A 252 -5.20 -4.72 17.74
C SER A 252 -5.53 -3.47 18.57
N GLU A 253 -5.01 -3.41 19.80
CA GLU A 253 -5.25 -2.34 20.78
C GLU A 253 -4.41 -1.06 20.57
N GLU A 254 -3.41 -1.10 19.68
CA GLU A 254 -2.47 0.01 19.50
C GLU A 254 -3.01 1.09 18.55
N LYS A 255 -2.49 2.32 18.71
CA LYS A 255 -2.90 3.48 17.92
C LYS A 255 -2.77 3.21 16.41
N ILE A 256 -3.89 3.30 15.69
CA ILE A 256 -3.93 3.24 14.22
C ILE A 256 -3.43 4.56 13.63
N LEU A 257 -2.62 4.47 12.58
CA LEU A 257 -2.10 5.61 11.81
C LEU A 257 -2.70 5.56 10.39
N GLU A 258 -3.71 6.38 10.11
CA GLU A 258 -4.47 6.29 8.86
C GLU A 258 -4.00 7.29 7.79
N THR A 259 -3.31 8.33 8.23
CA THR A 259 -2.90 9.48 7.42
C THR A 259 -1.40 9.74 7.52
N GLU A 260 -0.87 10.48 6.54
CA GLU A 260 0.53 10.95 6.59
C GLU A 260 0.78 11.83 7.83
N GLN A 261 -0.22 12.62 8.25
CA GLN A 261 -0.09 13.46 9.44
C GLN A 261 0.06 12.65 10.72
N ASP A 262 -0.60 11.49 10.81
CA ASP A 262 -0.41 10.56 11.92
C ASP A 262 1.03 10.06 11.96
N ILE A 263 1.59 9.71 10.80
CA ILE A 263 2.99 9.29 10.66
C ILE A 263 3.92 10.43 11.08
N PHE A 264 3.74 11.64 10.55
CA PHE A 264 4.58 12.79 10.91
C PHE A 264 4.54 13.08 12.42
N SER A 265 3.40 12.89 13.07
CA SER A 265 3.27 13.09 14.53
C SER A 265 4.13 12.13 15.36
N CYS A 266 4.55 11.00 14.79
CA CYS A 266 5.43 10.03 15.43
C CYS A 266 6.92 10.36 15.26
N TYR A 267 7.31 11.32 14.41
CA TYR A 267 8.69 11.68 14.14
C TYR A 267 9.10 12.97 14.87
N ARG A 268 10.25 12.93 15.54
CA ARG A 268 10.90 14.14 16.08
C ARG A 268 11.61 14.92 14.99
N ASP A 269 12.24 14.22 14.05
CA ASP A 269 12.85 14.81 12.86
C ASP A 269 12.06 14.35 11.64
N TRP A 270 11.30 15.27 11.04
CA TRP A 270 10.34 14.93 10.00
C TRP A 270 11.01 14.39 8.74
N PRO A 271 10.49 13.29 8.16
CA PRO A 271 10.90 12.87 6.83
C PRO A 271 10.38 13.83 5.76
N ALA A 272 10.95 13.76 4.55
CA ALA A 272 10.47 14.59 3.45
C ALA A 272 9.17 14.07 2.84
N THR A 273 9.02 12.74 2.74
CA THR A 273 7.82 12.10 2.19
C THR A 273 7.42 10.88 3.00
N VAL A 274 6.12 10.62 3.01
CA VAL A 274 5.48 9.43 3.55
C VAL A 274 4.58 8.86 2.45
N GLU A 275 4.72 7.57 2.14
CA GLU A 275 3.88 6.88 1.16
C GLU A 275 3.33 5.59 1.78
N PHE A 276 2.03 5.34 1.59
CA PHE A 276 1.41 4.06 1.94
C PHE A 276 1.26 3.22 0.68
N ASN A 277 1.90 2.06 0.63
CA ASN A 277 1.79 1.14 -0.51
C ASN A 277 1.35 -0.26 -0.08
N SER A 278 1.37 -1.25 -0.98
CA SER A 278 0.92 -2.63 -0.69
C SER A 278 1.81 -3.38 0.30
N HIS A 279 3.01 -2.88 0.59
CA HIS A 279 3.98 -3.51 1.46
C HIS A 279 4.11 -2.79 2.81
N GLY A 280 3.59 -1.58 2.97
CA GLY A 280 3.74 -0.86 4.24
C GLY A 280 3.86 0.64 4.02
N VAL A 281 4.36 1.31 5.06
CA VAL A 281 4.76 2.71 4.98
C VAL A 281 6.15 2.79 4.36
N GLN A 282 6.37 3.73 3.45
CA GLN A 282 7.69 4.08 2.95
C GLN A 282 7.99 5.52 3.29
N ILE A 283 9.25 5.77 3.64
CA ILE A 283 9.72 7.07 4.11
C ILE A 283 11.02 7.41 3.40
N THR A 284 11.10 8.61 2.83
CA THR A 284 12.33 9.09 2.17
C THR A 284 12.92 10.31 2.86
N ASN A 285 14.23 10.48 2.69
CA ASN A 285 15.00 11.63 3.16
C ASN A 285 14.84 11.94 4.66
N LEU A 286 14.86 10.91 5.51
CA LEU A 286 14.89 11.13 6.94
C LEU A 286 16.18 11.87 7.32
N PRO A 287 16.11 13.03 7.98
CA PRO A 287 17.29 13.81 8.33
C PRO A 287 18.28 13.01 9.18
N GLN A 288 19.56 12.98 8.78
CA GLN A 288 20.63 12.37 9.58
C GLN A 288 21.11 13.35 10.68
N THR A 289 20.21 13.73 11.59
CA THR A 289 20.46 14.74 12.63
C THR A 289 21.59 14.37 13.58
N HIS A 290 21.84 13.08 13.82
CA HIS A 290 22.95 12.56 14.63
C HIS A 290 24.33 12.76 13.97
N MET A 291 24.40 13.11 12.68
CA MET A 291 25.65 13.38 11.97
C MET A 291 26.07 14.85 12.01
N LYS A 292 25.22 15.75 12.52
CA LYS A 292 25.56 17.17 12.66
C LYS A 292 26.47 17.34 13.87
N ASN A 293 27.77 17.55 13.63
CA ASN A 293 28.67 18.04 14.68
C ASN A 293 28.08 19.35 15.22
N LYS A 294 27.77 19.40 16.52
CA LYS A 294 27.58 20.66 17.23
C LYS A 294 28.95 21.24 17.57
#